data_AF-A0A093Y5H2-F1
#
_entry.id   AF-A0A093Y5H2-F1
#
_cell.length_a   1.000
_cell.length_b   1.000
_cell.length_c   1.000
_cell.angle_alpha   90.00
_cell.angle_beta   90.00
_cell.angle_gamma   90.00
#
_symmetry.space_group_name_H-M   'P 1'
#
loop_
_entity.id
_entity.type
_entity.pdbx_description
1 polymer ?
#
loop_
_entity_poly.entity_id
_entity_poly.type
_entity_poly.pdbx_seq_one_letter_code
_entity_poly.pdbx_strand_id
1 'polypeptide(L)'
;MKLLYTLSAGAYFATCATASKAHKASEPRYRISPIDGSKIALPTAEQLAFQDKEIGVLIHYNIATYLSIDGCNNVPSLVPNQDLFDPTLINTDQWMDTITALGGKYATLTAKHNCGFTTWPSKVEFPTLDNKTIPYNYTIAQSPVNDRDVVGSFVESAQKYDIGHGFYYSVVVNNFLNVQNSEVLNTSLAWGQVSISDSTYDQIVFDQLSELWTQYGNLTEIWFDGGYSSTQMGQLETLLEAHQPQAIVYGACDKNGTCVSANSVRWIGTETGEAPEETWSTGTTSDGGDPTSPIFCPAECDTTLQTQDRWFFGVDQPLRSIEEMIDVYHTTVGRNCILELDLTPDRSGLIPARHAARYKQLGDFIRSCYDKPIASMETKPENDEAGSYSLAFDVPTAIDRIVLMEDQTNGQVIRSYQVHAKIVDAQEANGTLNVPWTLVSNGTSVGHKKIDLFDEAITVTEVLVNSTYVDIPKWRSVSVHLCDRLNGTSTET
;
A
#
# COMPACT_ATOMS: atom_id res chain seq x y z
N MET A 1 -81.77 -17.54 -14.67
CA MET A 1 -81.74 -17.00 -13.29
C MET A 1 -80.54 -17.61 -12.57
N LYS A 2 -79.35 -16.99 -12.69
CA LYS A 2 -78.14 -17.33 -11.93
C LYS A 2 -77.42 -16.02 -11.62
N LEU A 3 -77.12 -15.87 -10.34
CA LEU A 3 -76.65 -14.67 -9.65
C LEU A 3 -75.30 -14.16 -10.19
N LEU A 4 -75.17 -12.84 -10.24
CA LEU A 4 -73.90 -12.12 -10.36
C LEU A 4 -73.05 -12.33 -9.09
N TYR A 5 -71.76 -12.58 -9.27
CA TYR A 5 -70.72 -12.23 -8.30
C TYR A 5 -69.59 -11.50 -9.03
N THR A 6 -69.43 -10.23 -8.69
CA THR A 6 -68.29 -9.37 -8.99
C THR A 6 -67.10 -9.79 -8.14
N LEU A 7 -65.93 -9.99 -8.76
CA LEU A 7 -64.63 -10.13 -8.09
C LEU A 7 -63.72 -9.01 -8.60
N SER A 8 -63.40 -8.07 -7.73
CA SER A 8 -62.32 -7.09 -7.91
C SER A 8 -61.01 -7.70 -7.42
N ALA A 9 -60.04 -7.90 -8.31
CA ALA A 9 -58.68 -8.27 -7.97
C ALA A 9 -57.88 -7.01 -7.60
N GLY A 10 -57.59 -6.84 -6.31
CA GLY A 10 -56.59 -5.89 -5.82
C GLY A 10 -55.40 -6.68 -5.28
N ALA A 11 -54.35 -6.83 -6.09
CA ALA A 11 -53.07 -7.31 -5.61
C ALA A 11 -52.26 -6.12 -5.11
N TYR A 12 -52.16 -5.99 -3.79
CA TYR A 12 -51.21 -5.08 -3.15
C TYR A 12 -49.80 -5.62 -3.38
N PHE A 13 -49.00 -4.92 -4.17
CA PHE A 13 -47.55 -5.10 -4.17
C PHE A 13 -47.02 -4.54 -2.85
N ALA A 14 -46.57 -5.42 -1.96
CA ALA A 14 -45.77 -5.03 -0.82
C ALA A 14 -44.39 -4.63 -1.34
N THR A 15 -44.13 -3.33 -1.41
CA THR A 15 -42.77 -2.79 -1.54
C THR A 15 -42.01 -3.16 -0.27
N CYS A 16 -41.15 -4.18 -0.34
CA CYS A 16 -40.09 -4.37 0.64
C CYS A 16 -39.12 -3.19 0.48
N ALA A 17 -39.32 -2.14 1.27
CA ALA A 17 -38.27 -1.20 1.56
C ALA A 17 -37.17 -1.98 2.31
N THR A 18 -36.06 -2.24 1.64
CA THR A 18 -34.82 -2.65 2.31
C THR A 18 -34.41 -1.47 3.18
N ALA A 19 -34.68 -1.57 4.48
CA ALA A 19 -34.08 -0.66 5.44
C ALA A 19 -32.56 -0.80 5.29
N SER A 20 -31.89 0.28 4.88
CA SER A 20 -30.44 0.32 4.94
C SER A 20 -30.07 0.09 6.41
N LYS A 21 -29.24 -0.91 6.69
CA LYS A 21 -28.61 -0.99 8.00
C LYS A 21 -27.84 0.33 8.19
N ALA A 22 -28.03 0.97 9.33
CA ALA A 22 -27.21 2.12 9.69
C ALA A 22 -25.73 1.69 9.65
N HIS A 23 -24.89 2.50 9.00
CA HIS A 23 -23.44 2.33 8.97
C HIS A 23 -22.93 2.04 10.39
N LYS A 24 -22.15 0.97 10.55
CA LYS A 24 -21.58 0.59 11.84
C LYS A 24 -20.07 0.73 11.78
N ALA A 25 -19.62 1.98 11.67
CA ALA A 25 -18.22 2.38 11.72
C ALA A 25 -17.38 1.44 12.58
N SER A 26 -16.26 0.95 12.02
CA SER A 26 -15.31 0.14 12.77
C SER A 26 -14.90 0.87 14.05
N GLU A 27 -15.31 0.38 15.21
CA GLU A 27 -14.95 0.99 16.48
C GLU A 27 -13.43 0.84 16.72
N PRO A 28 -12.71 1.92 17.08
CA PRO A 28 -11.28 1.84 17.35
C PRO A 28 -10.99 0.84 18.47
N ARG A 29 -10.08 -0.11 18.21
CA ARG A 29 -9.63 -1.07 19.21
C ARG A 29 -8.41 -0.51 19.92
N TYR A 30 -8.53 -0.28 21.22
CA TYR A 30 -7.43 0.19 22.05
C TYR A 30 -7.49 -0.43 23.45
N ARG A 31 -6.37 -0.40 24.15
CA ARG A 31 -6.25 -0.71 25.58
C ARG A 31 -5.73 0.50 26.35
N ILE A 32 -5.84 0.46 27.68
CA ILE A 32 -5.28 1.49 28.56
C ILE A 32 -3.95 0.99 29.11
N SER A 33 -2.92 1.83 29.04
CA SER A 33 -1.64 1.54 29.66
C SER A 33 -1.78 1.39 31.17
N PRO A 34 -1.18 0.36 31.79
CA PRO A 34 -1.10 0.25 33.24
C PRO A 34 -0.09 1.23 33.86
N ILE A 35 0.82 1.82 33.08
CA ILE A 35 1.89 2.70 33.57
C ILE A 35 1.38 4.14 33.75
N ASP A 36 0.72 4.70 32.74
CA ASP A 36 0.38 6.13 32.70
C ASP A 36 -1.08 6.44 32.32
N GLY A 37 -1.89 5.42 32.02
CA GLY A 37 -3.29 5.59 31.62
C GLY A 37 -3.50 6.04 30.17
N SER A 38 -2.46 6.10 29.35
CA SER A 38 -2.56 6.39 27.92
C SER A 38 -3.41 5.36 27.17
N LYS A 39 -4.02 5.77 26.05
CA LYS A 39 -4.66 4.84 25.11
C LYS A 39 -3.60 4.27 24.17
N ILE A 40 -3.60 2.96 24.01
CA ILE A 40 -2.71 2.22 23.11
C ILE A 40 -3.57 1.53 22.08
N ALA A 41 -3.54 2.00 20.83
CA ALA A 41 -4.26 1.38 19.73
C ALA A 41 -3.74 -0.04 19.46
N LEU A 42 -4.65 -0.95 19.08
CA LEU A 42 -4.37 -2.35 18.83
C LEU A 42 -4.54 -2.69 17.35
N PRO A 43 -3.51 -3.28 16.71
CA PRO A 43 -3.60 -3.72 15.33
C PRO A 43 -4.47 -4.97 15.17
N THR A 44 -5.01 -5.20 13.97
CA THR A 44 -5.57 -6.51 13.61
C THR A 44 -4.44 -7.48 13.27
N ALA A 45 -4.75 -8.78 13.18
CA ALA A 45 -3.75 -9.75 12.75
C ALA A 45 -3.35 -9.49 11.29
N GLU A 46 -4.31 -9.06 10.48
CA GLU A 46 -4.18 -8.69 9.08
C GLU A 46 -3.27 -7.47 8.93
N GLN A 47 -3.44 -6.41 9.73
CA GLN A 47 -2.57 -5.23 9.72
C GLN A 47 -1.12 -5.57 10.08
N LEU A 48 -0.90 -6.42 11.10
CA LEU A 48 0.45 -6.88 11.45
C LEU A 48 1.07 -7.69 10.32
N ALA A 49 0.33 -8.64 9.76
CA ALA A 49 0.79 -9.46 8.64
C ALA A 49 1.08 -8.63 7.38
N PHE A 50 0.38 -7.51 7.19
CA PHE A 50 0.63 -6.58 6.09
C PHE A 50 1.89 -5.76 6.32
N GLN A 51 2.11 -5.22 7.52
CA GLN A 51 3.38 -4.54 7.83
C GLN A 51 4.59 -5.46 7.62
N ASP A 52 4.47 -6.75 7.94
CA ASP A 52 5.51 -7.77 7.70
C ASP A 52 5.82 -8.03 6.22
N LYS A 53 5.00 -7.54 5.30
CA LYS A 53 5.29 -7.58 3.87
C LYS A 53 6.37 -6.60 3.46
N GLU A 54 6.44 -5.44 4.13
CA GLU A 54 7.35 -4.30 3.93
C GLU A 54 7.33 -3.66 2.54
N ILE A 55 7.32 -4.46 1.47
CA ILE A 55 7.40 -4.05 0.08
C ILE A 55 6.27 -4.70 -0.71
N GLY A 56 5.46 -3.87 -1.36
CA GLY A 56 4.51 -4.21 -2.40
C GLY A 56 4.80 -3.50 -3.71
N VAL A 57 3.98 -3.77 -4.71
CA VAL A 57 3.96 -2.99 -5.95
C VAL A 57 2.55 -2.60 -6.35
N LEU A 58 2.40 -1.38 -6.87
CA LEU A 58 1.20 -0.94 -7.54
C LEU A 58 1.41 -1.07 -9.05
N ILE A 59 0.57 -1.83 -9.76
CA ILE A 59 0.73 -2.10 -11.18
C ILE A 59 -0.18 -1.18 -11.99
N HIS A 60 0.39 -0.12 -12.57
CA HIS A 60 -0.31 0.76 -13.50
C HIS A 60 -0.26 0.23 -14.93
N TYR A 61 -1.28 -0.57 -15.28
CA TYR A 61 -1.46 -1.12 -16.61
C TYR A 61 -2.93 -1.11 -17.03
N ASN A 62 -3.27 -0.18 -17.92
CA ASN A 62 -4.63 0.05 -18.38
C ASN A 62 -4.60 0.70 -19.77
N ILE A 63 -5.73 1.14 -20.32
CA ILE A 63 -5.76 1.86 -21.62
C ILE A 63 -4.89 3.12 -21.61
N ALA A 64 -4.68 3.73 -20.45
CA ALA A 64 -3.81 4.89 -20.29
C ALA A 64 -2.34 4.63 -20.62
N THR A 65 -1.85 3.38 -20.55
CA THR A 65 -0.48 2.99 -20.92
C THR A 65 -0.13 3.37 -22.37
N TYR A 66 -1.14 3.51 -23.22
CA TYR A 66 -0.98 3.83 -24.64
C TYR A 66 -1.09 5.34 -24.94
N LEU A 67 -1.40 6.16 -23.93
CA LEU A 67 -1.45 7.61 -24.05
C LEU A 67 -0.07 8.24 -23.88
N SER A 68 0.06 9.51 -24.24
CA SER A 68 1.26 10.32 -23.96
C SER A 68 1.23 10.96 -22.56
N ILE A 69 0.03 11.17 -22.03
CA ILE A 69 -0.20 11.70 -20.69
C ILE A 69 -0.18 10.58 -19.65
N ASP A 70 -0.02 10.94 -18.38
CA ASP A 70 0.00 9.99 -17.28
C ASP A 70 -1.41 9.79 -16.72
N GLY A 71 -2.02 8.65 -17.04
CA GLY A 71 -3.43 8.40 -16.73
C GLY A 71 -4.38 9.30 -17.54
N CYS A 72 -5.69 9.16 -17.29
CA CYS A 72 -6.69 10.13 -17.77
C CYS A 72 -6.95 11.24 -16.73
N ASN A 73 -5.93 11.57 -15.94
CA ASN A 73 -6.01 12.50 -14.82
C ASN A 73 -6.30 13.91 -15.30
N ASN A 74 -7.18 14.64 -14.61
CA ASN A 74 -7.47 16.05 -14.85
C ASN A 74 -7.98 16.40 -16.26
N VAL A 75 -8.39 15.42 -17.07
CA VAL A 75 -9.01 15.63 -18.39
C VAL A 75 -10.35 14.89 -18.46
N PRO A 76 -11.41 15.38 -17.79
CA PRO A 76 -12.68 14.65 -17.62
C PRO A 76 -13.35 14.19 -18.93
N SER A 77 -13.09 14.91 -20.03
CA SER A 77 -13.64 14.61 -21.35
C SER A 77 -12.88 13.54 -22.14
N LEU A 78 -11.74 13.06 -21.62
CA LEU A 78 -10.90 12.10 -22.33
C LEU A 78 -11.39 10.66 -22.12
N VAL A 79 -11.95 10.08 -23.18
CA VAL A 79 -12.33 8.67 -23.29
C VAL A 79 -11.57 8.06 -24.49
N PRO A 80 -10.41 7.42 -24.26
CA PRO A 80 -9.67 6.75 -25.34
C PRO A 80 -10.51 5.71 -26.09
N ASN A 81 -10.27 5.52 -27.39
CA ASN A 81 -10.91 4.41 -28.11
C ASN A 81 -10.33 3.07 -27.62
N GLN A 82 -11.18 2.09 -27.36
CA GLN A 82 -10.83 0.74 -26.88
C GLN A 82 -9.90 -0.02 -27.83
N ASP A 83 -9.94 0.31 -29.12
CA ASP A 83 -8.99 -0.17 -30.13
C ASP A 83 -7.52 0.13 -29.78
N LEU A 84 -7.28 1.10 -28.88
CA LEU A 84 -5.94 1.47 -28.44
C LEU A 84 -5.30 0.42 -27.51
N PHE A 85 -6.10 -0.38 -26.80
CA PHE A 85 -5.60 -1.39 -25.87
C PHE A 85 -5.28 -2.69 -26.61
N ASP A 86 -4.06 -2.80 -27.17
CA ASP A 86 -3.64 -3.92 -28.03
C ASP A 86 -2.28 -4.52 -27.63
N PRO A 87 -2.17 -5.16 -26.44
CA PRO A 87 -0.93 -5.82 -26.05
C PRO A 87 -0.66 -7.07 -26.88
N THR A 88 0.58 -7.20 -27.34
CA THR A 88 1.00 -8.33 -28.18
C THR A 88 1.71 -9.44 -27.39
N LEU A 89 2.22 -9.14 -26.19
CA LEU A 89 3.14 -10.00 -25.42
C LEU A 89 2.79 -10.07 -23.93
N ILE A 90 1.54 -9.79 -23.54
CA ILE A 90 1.17 -9.79 -22.12
C ILE A 90 1.60 -11.08 -21.41
N ASN A 91 2.38 -10.93 -20.35
CA ASN A 91 2.90 -12.03 -19.57
C ASN A 91 3.01 -11.62 -18.10
N THR A 92 1.99 -11.96 -17.33
CA THR A 92 1.89 -11.64 -15.91
C THR A 92 2.86 -12.45 -15.05
N ASP A 93 3.34 -13.62 -15.50
CA ASP A 93 4.44 -14.34 -14.84
C ASP A 93 5.73 -13.48 -14.85
N GLN A 94 6.00 -12.78 -15.95
CA GLN A 94 7.17 -11.90 -16.06
C GLN A 94 7.07 -10.67 -15.15
N TRP A 95 5.85 -10.24 -14.83
CA TRP A 95 5.62 -9.22 -13.80
C TRP A 95 5.99 -9.79 -12.42
N MET A 96 5.56 -11.02 -12.10
CA MET A 96 5.88 -11.69 -10.84
C MET A 96 7.37 -11.98 -10.67
N ASP A 97 8.08 -12.34 -11.75
CA ASP A 97 9.54 -12.48 -11.73
C ASP A 97 10.20 -11.17 -11.27
N THR A 98 9.70 -10.02 -11.77
CA THR A 98 10.22 -8.69 -11.42
C THR A 98 9.91 -8.33 -9.96
N ILE A 99 8.68 -8.58 -9.52
CA ILE A 99 8.22 -8.34 -8.15
C ILE A 99 9.04 -9.17 -7.15
N THR A 100 9.26 -10.45 -7.47
CA THR A 100 10.07 -11.36 -6.65
C THR A 100 11.52 -10.88 -6.59
N ALA A 101 12.09 -10.42 -7.71
CA ALA A 101 13.45 -9.90 -7.78
C ALA A 101 13.65 -8.63 -6.93
N LEU A 102 12.65 -7.75 -6.88
CA LEU A 102 12.59 -6.61 -5.97
C LEU A 102 12.54 -7.04 -4.50
N GLY A 103 11.91 -8.19 -4.22
CA GLY A 103 11.60 -8.64 -2.86
C GLY A 103 10.17 -8.32 -2.43
N GLY A 104 9.32 -7.85 -3.36
CA GLY A 104 7.91 -7.57 -3.10
C GLY A 104 7.14 -8.81 -2.65
N LYS A 105 6.16 -8.61 -1.76
CA LYS A 105 5.35 -9.68 -1.13
C LYS A 105 3.85 -9.58 -1.47
N TYR A 106 3.47 -8.49 -2.10
CA TYR A 106 2.14 -8.32 -2.67
C TYR A 106 2.22 -7.42 -3.90
N ALA A 107 1.15 -7.45 -4.69
CA ALA A 107 0.95 -6.60 -5.84
C ALA A 107 -0.52 -6.18 -5.94
N THR A 108 -0.75 -4.92 -6.27
CA THR A 108 -2.08 -4.35 -6.46
C THR A 108 -2.22 -3.91 -7.90
N LEU A 109 -3.16 -4.50 -8.65
CA LEU A 109 -3.36 -4.19 -10.06
C LEU A 109 -4.40 -3.08 -10.24
N THR A 110 -4.11 -2.11 -11.11
CA THR A 110 -5.11 -1.13 -11.59
C THR A 110 -6.17 -1.79 -12.50
N ALA A 111 -7.09 -2.53 -11.88
CA ALA A 111 -8.21 -3.18 -12.57
C ALA A 111 -9.04 -2.15 -13.35
N LYS A 112 -9.27 -0.97 -12.74
CA LYS A 112 -9.90 0.18 -13.39
C LYS A 112 -9.31 1.50 -12.87
N HIS A 113 -8.74 2.30 -13.77
CA HIS A 113 -8.26 3.66 -13.48
C HIS A 113 -9.28 4.74 -13.93
N ASN A 114 -8.93 6.02 -13.76
CA ASN A 114 -9.78 7.20 -14.01
C ASN A 114 -10.39 7.29 -15.42
N CYS A 115 -9.78 6.65 -16.43
CA CYS A 115 -10.37 6.56 -17.78
C CYS A 115 -11.73 5.83 -17.78
N GLY A 116 -11.95 4.93 -16.80
CA GLY A 116 -13.11 4.05 -16.70
C GLY A 116 -12.93 2.70 -17.40
N PHE A 117 -11.84 2.48 -18.14
CA PHE A 117 -11.62 1.22 -18.85
C PHE A 117 -11.27 0.09 -17.88
N THR A 118 -11.97 -1.03 -17.99
CA THR A 118 -11.71 -2.22 -17.17
C THR A 118 -10.83 -3.22 -17.92
N THR A 119 -9.83 -3.78 -17.23
CA THR A 119 -8.89 -4.76 -17.80
C THR A 119 -9.35 -6.22 -17.64
N TRP A 120 -10.55 -6.42 -17.09
CA TRP A 120 -11.31 -7.67 -17.11
C TRP A 120 -12.61 -7.49 -17.91
N PRO A 121 -13.20 -8.56 -18.45
CA PRO A 121 -14.39 -8.45 -19.30
C PRO A 121 -15.69 -8.35 -18.47
N SER A 122 -15.84 -7.27 -17.69
CA SER A 122 -17.00 -6.99 -16.82
C SER A 122 -18.34 -7.25 -17.52
N LYS A 123 -19.32 -7.80 -16.78
CA LYS A 123 -20.66 -8.15 -17.27
C LYS A 123 -21.76 -7.24 -16.75
N VAL A 124 -21.39 -6.15 -16.07
CA VAL A 124 -22.34 -5.18 -15.52
C VAL A 124 -23.18 -4.55 -16.63
N GLU A 125 -24.48 -4.47 -16.41
CA GLU A 125 -25.43 -3.70 -17.22
C GLU A 125 -26.06 -2.62 -16.35
N PHE A 126 -26.38 -1.46 -16.91
CA PHE A 126 -26.94 -0.34 -16.15
C PHE A 126 -27.92 0.50 -16.96
N PRO A 127 -28.89 1.18 -16.31
CA PRO A 127 -29.81 2.09 -16.97
C PRO A 127 -29.14 3.44 -17.29
N THR A 128 -29.32 3.94 -18.51
CA THR A 128 -28.97 5.32 -18.90
C THR A 128 -30.06 6.31 -18.50
N LEU A 129 -29.79 7.62 -18.58
CA LEU A 129 -30.80 8.66 -18.32
C LEU A 129 -32.02 8.62 -19.26
N ASP A 130 -31.88 8.04 -20.46
CA ASP A 130 -33.02 7.79 -21.36
C ASP A 130 -33.73 6.45 -21.11
N ASN A 131 -33.52 5.84 -19.93
CA ASN A 131 -34.13 4.60 -19.46
C ASN A 131 -33.85 3.38 -20.35
N LYS A 132 -32.68 3.32 -20.98
CA LYS A 132 -32.21 2.11 -21.68
C LYS A 132 -31.20 1.38 -20.80
N THR A 133 -31.38 0.08 -20.61
CA THR A 133 -30.35 -0.75 -20.01
C THR A 133 -29.33 -1.11 -21.08
N ILE A 134 -28.06 -0.79 -20.83
CA ILE A 134 -26.95 -1.10 -21.72
C ILE A 134 -25.84 -1.82 -20.95
N PRO A 135 -25.02 -2.66 -21.61
CA PRO A 135 -23.82 -3.21 -20.98
C PRO A 135 -22.79 -2.11 -20.73
N TYR A 136 -21.98 -2.27 -19.67
CA TYR A 136 -20.73 -1.55 -19.50
C TYR A 136 -19.77 -1.99 -20.60
N ASN A 137 -19.83 -1.31 -21.74
CA ASN A 137 -19.09 -1.68 -22.94
C ASN A 137 -17.75 -0.93 -23.06
N TYR A 138 -17.20 -0.43 -21.95
CA TYR A 138 -15.89 0.20 -21.88
C TYR A 138 -14.86 -0.71 -21.18
N THR A 139 -14.64 -1.89 -21.75
CA THR A 139 -13.83 -2.98 -21.18
C THR A 139 -12.85 -3.57 -22.20
N ILE A 140 -11.96 -4.44 -21.74
CA ILE A 140 -11.10 -5.27 -22.60
C ILE A 140 -11.88 -6.09 -23.64
N ALA A 141 -13.15 -6.45 -23.37
CA ALA A 141 -13.97 -7.26 -24.28
C ALA A 141 -14.35 -6.54 -25.59
N GLN A 142 -14.11 -5.24 -25.70
CA GLN A 142 -14.28 -4.46 -26.93
C GLN A 142 -12.93 -3.98 -27.52
N SER A 143 -11.81 -4.46 -26.96
CA SER A 143 -10.48 -4.18 -27.50
C SER A 143 -10.06 -5.23 -28.54
N PRO A 144 -8.93 -5.05 -29.24
CA PRO A 144 -8.37 -6.06 -30.15
C PRO A 144 -8.04 -7.39 -29.46
N VAL A 145 -7.79 -7.37 -28.14
CA VAL A 145 -7.53 -8.55 -27.29
C VAL A 145 -8.76 -8.98 -26.49
N ASN A 146 -9.93 -8.97 -27.13
CA ASN A 146 -11.24 -9.23 -26.49
C ASN A 146 -11.45 -10.63 -25.89
N ASP A 147 -10.53 -11.57 -26.12
CA ASP A 147 -10.52 -12.90 -25.52
C ASP A 147 -9.70 -12.97 -24.22
N ARG A 148 -9.10 -11.84 -23.80
CA ARG A 148 -8.22 -11.76 -22.62
C ARG A 148 -8.93 -11.24 -21.38
N ASP A 149 -8.36 -11.63 -20.25
CA ASP A 149 -8.66 -11.12 -18.93
C ASP A 149 -7.31 -10.90 -18.20
N VAL A 150 -6.91 -9.63 -18.07
CA VAL A 150 -5.64 -9.27 -17.43
C VAL A 150 -5.72 -9.52 -15.93
N VAL A 151 -6.88 -9.24 -15.32
CA VAL A 151 -7.11 -9.43 -13.89
C VAL A 151 -7.00 -10.92 -13.55
N GLY A 152 -7.67 -11.78 -14.32
CA GLY A 152 -7.57 -13.24 -14.17
C GLY A 152 -6.13 -13.73 -14.30
N SER A 153 -5.43 -13.34 -15.37
CA SER A 153 -4.03 -13.75 -15.62
C SER A 153 -3.08 -13.31 -14.50
N PHE A 154 -3.27 -12.07 -14.00
CA PHE A 154 -2.51 -11.50 -12.89
C PHE A 154 -2.71 -12.31 -11.61
N VAL A 155 -3.95 -12.62 -11.26
CA VAL A 155 -4.29 -13.40 -10.05
C VAL A 155 -3.70 -14.80 -10.12
N GLU A 156 -3.81 -15.48 -11.27
CA GLU A 156 -3.22 -16.80 -11.48
C GLU A 156 -1.70 -16.78 -11.29
N SER A 157 -1.03 -15.74 -11.80
CA SER A 157 0.42 -15.58 -11.69
C SER A 157 0.82 -15.25 -10.25
N ALA A 158 0.11 -14.35 -9.57
CA ALA A 158 0.37 -13.98 -8.19
C ALA A 158 0.27 -15.21 -7.26
N GLN A 159 -0.77 -16.02 -7.41
CA GLN A 159 -0.95 -17.28 -6.67
C GLN A 159 0.17 -18.29 -6.96
N LYS A 160 0.57 -18.43 -8.22
CA LYS A 160 1.68 -19.32 -8.63
C LYS A 160 3.01 -18.93 -7.99
N TYR A 161 3.25 -17.65 -7.77
CA TYR A 161 4.49 -17.11 -7.21
C TYR A 161 4.44 -16.85 -5.70
N ASP A 162 3.31 -17.17 -5.04
CA ASP A 162 3.08 -16.86 -3.60
C ASP A 162 3.20 -15.34 -3.30
N ILE A 163 2.73 -14.52 -4.24
CA ILE A 163 2.61 -13.07 -4.09
C ILE A 163 1.15 -12.76 -3.73
N GLY A 164 0.93 -12.02 -2.65
CA GLY A 164 -0.40 -11.53 -2.32
C GLY A 164 -0.94 -10.64 -3.42
N HIS A 165 -2.21 -10.75 -3.79
CA HIS A 165 -2.78 -9.92 -4.87
C HIS A 165 -3.90 -9.03 -4.35
N GLY A 166 -3.99 -7.84 -4.94
CA GLY A 166 -4.99 -6.83 -4.63
C GLY A 166 -5.44 -6.07 -5.87
N PHE A 167 -6.44 -5.22 -5.69
CA PHE A 167 -6.96 -4.38 -6.77
C PHE A 167 -7.07 -2.92 -6.36
N TYR A 168 -6.53 -2.07 -7.23
CA TYR A 168 -6.88 -0.67 -7.34
C TYR A 168 -8.17 -0.57 -8.17
N TYR A 169 -9.10 0.26 -7.68
CA TYR A 169 -10.31 0.61 -8.40
C TYR A 169 -10.65 2.08 -8.17
N SER A 170 -10.69 2.87 -9.25
CA SER A 170 -11.12 4.27 -9.15
C SER A 170 -12.63 4.35 -8.87
N VAL A 171 -12.95 4.71 -7.63
CA VAL A 171 -14.32 4.90 -7.13
C VAL A 171 -14.81 6.31 -7.41
N VAL A 172 -13.93 7.32 -7.31
CA VAL A 172 -14.34 8.73 -7.33
C VAL A 172 -14.25 9.39 -8.72
N VAL A 173 -13.56 8.78 -9.68
CA VAL A 173 -13.44 9.29 -11.05
C VAL A 173 -13.77 8.22 -12.08
N ASN A 174 -14.57 8.60 -13.08
CA ASN A 174 -14.81 7.76 -14.25
C ASN A 174 -15.10 8.62 -15.47
N ASN A 175 -14.10 8.82 -16.33
CA ASN A 175 -14.28 9.67 -17.51
C ASN A 175 -15.31 9.11 -18.48
N PHE A 176 -15.38 7.79 -18.70
CA PHE A 176 -16.39 7.16 -19.55
C PHE A 176 -17.83 7.47 -19.10
N LEU A 177 -18.07 7.55 -17.80
CA LEU A 177 -19.38 7.86 -17.21
C LEU A 177 -19.54 9.34 -16.81
N ASN A 178 -18.60 10.21 -17.20
CA ASN A 178 -18.60 11.64 -16.87
C ASN A 178 -18.64 11.94 -15.36
N VAL A 179 -17.93 11.14 -14.55
CA VAL A 179 -17.89 11.28 -13.09
C VAL A 179 -16.58 11.89 -12.61
N GLN A 180 -16.66 12.86 -11.70
CA GLN A 180 -15.54 13.41 -10.95
C GLN A 180 -15.94 13.61 -9.49
N ASN A 181 -15.05 13.35 -8.54
CA ASN A 181 -15.32 13.46 -7.10
C ASN A 181 -16.59 12.71 -6.65
N SER A 182 -16.85 11.54 -7.24
CA SER A 182 -18.05 10.71 -7.03
C SER A 182 -19.38 11.32 -7.49
N GLU A 183 -19.34 12.39 -8.29
CA GLU A 183 -20.53 13.03 -8.85
C GLU A 183 -20.52 13.00 -10.37
N VAL A 184 -21.66 12.67 -10.98
CA VAL A 184 -21.87 12.80 -12.42
C VAL A 184 -21.93 14.29 -12.76
N LEU A 185 -21.03 14.74 -13.62
CA LEU A 185 -20.95 16.15 -13.99
C LEU A 185 -22.18 16.59 -14.79
N ASN A 186 -22.74 17.74 -14.41
CA ASN A 186 -23.82 18.40 -15.14
C ASN A 186 -23.26 19.23 -16.32
N THR A 187 -22.61 18.54 -17.27
CA THR A 187 -21.98 19.11 -18.46
C THR A 187 -22.47 18.40 -19.72
N SER A 188 -22.24 19.01 -20.89
CA SER A 188 -22.46 18.30 -22.16
C SER A 188 -21.48 17.12 -22.27
N LEU A 189 -21.98 15.96 -22.67
CA LEU A 189 -21.16 14.77 -22.84
C LEU A 189 -20.11 14.98 -23.92
N ALA A 190 -18.87 14.62 -23.59
CA ALA A 190 -17.81 14.46 -24.55
C ALA A 190 -18.04 13.20 -25.40
N TRP A 191 -17.27 13.11 -26.49
CA TRP A 191 -17.31 11.93 -27.35
C TRP A 191 -16.93 10.66 -26.56
N GLY A 192 -17.72 9.60 -26.72
CA GLY A 192 -17.53 8.32 -26.03
C GLY A 192 -18.17 8.23 -24.64
N GLN A 193 -18.61 9.33 -24.04
CA GLN A 193 -19.23 9.30 -22.72
C GLN A 193 -20.69 8.82 -22.73
N VAL A 194 -21.12 8.25 -21.62
CA VAL A 194 -22.51 7.80 -21.40
C VAL A 194 -23.18 8.62 -20.31
N SER A 195 -24.45 8.99 -20.52
CA SER A 195 -25.25 9.71 -19.54
C SER A 195 -25.91 8.78 -18.54
N ILE A 196 -25.64 8.98 -17.25
CA ILE A 196 -26.21 8.23 -16.14
C ILE A 196 -26.58 9.16 -14.97
N SER A 197 -27.23 8.62 -13.93
CA SER A 197 -27.43 9.31 -12.65
C SER A 197 -26.35 8.91 -11.62
N ASP A 198 -26.17 9.69 -10.56
CA ASP A 198 -25.27 9.35 -9.45
C ASP A 198 -25.61 7.98 -8.83
N SER A 199 -26.90 7.71 -8.61
CA SER A 199 -27.35 6.41 -8.08
C SER A 199 -27.01 5.24 -9.00
N THR A 200 -27.00 5.48 -10.31
CA THR A 200 -26.61 4.47 -11.29
C THR A 200 -25.10 4.25 -11.23
N TYR A 201 -24.31 5.32 -11.07
CA TYR A 201 -22.87 5.21 -10.90
C TYR A 201 -22.51 4.40 -9.66
N ASP A 202 -23.12 4.69 -8.51
CA ASP A 202 -22.94 3.94 -7.27
C ASP A 202 -23.24 2.45 -7.49
N GLN A 203 -24.35 2.12 -8.16
CA GLN A 203 -24.70 0.73 -8.47
C GLN A 203 -23.67 0.05 -9.38
N ILE A 204 -23.20 0.73 -10.44
CA ILE A 204 -22.13 0.21 -11.31
C ILE A 204 -20.87 -0.08 -10.47
N VAL A 205 -20.51 0.83 -9.55
CA VAL A 205 -19.37 0.63 -8.65
C VAL A 205 -19.54 -0.63 -7.82
N PHE A 206 -20.69 -0.81 -7.16
CA PHE A 206 -20.94 -1.97 -6.32
C PHE A 206 -20.97 -3.28 -7.10
N ASP A 207 -21.56 -3.28 -8.30
CA ASP A 207 -21.62 -4.48 -9.12
C ASP A 207 -20.22 -4.87 -9.64
N GLN A 208 -19.41 -3.91 -10.09
CA GLN A 208 -18.03 -4.17 -10.52
C GLN A 208 -17.13 -4.61 -9.35
N LEU A 209 -17.27 -3.99 -8.17
CA LEU A 209 -16.56 -4.45 -6.97
C LEU A 209 -17.01 -5.85 -6.56
N SER A 210 -18.30 -6.19 -6.70
CA SER A 210 -18.79 -7.55 -6.45
C SER A 210 -18.15 -8.57 -7.40
N GLU A 211 -18.01 -8.25 -8.70
CA GLU A 211 -17.26 -9.10 -9.64
C GLU A 211 -15.81 -9.32 -9.15
N LEU A 212 -15.09 -8.24 -8.85
CA LEU A 212 -13.69 -8.30 -8.43
C LEU A 212 -13.51 -9.06 -7.11
N TRP A 213 -14.41 -8.87 -6.15
CA TRP A 213 -14.28 -9.41 -4.80
C TRP A 213 -14.84 -10.82 -4.64
N THR A 214 -15.55 -11.36 -5.63
CA THR A 214 -16.10 -12.73 -5.56
C THR A 214 -15.45 -13.70 -6.53
N GLN A 215 -14.85 -13.21 -7.62
CA GLN A 215 -14.38 -14.08 -8.70
C GLN A 215 -12.86 -14.31 -8.70
N TYR A 216 -12.09 -13.48 -7.99
CA TYR A 216 -10.61 -13.48 -8.07
C TYR A 216 -9.93 -13.83 -6.74
N GLY A 217 -10.60 -14.63 -5.90
CA GLY A 217 -10.05 -15.15 -4.65
C GLY A 217 -9.96 -14.11 -3.52
N ASN A 218 -9.18 -14.45 -2.49
CA ASN A 218 -9.00 -13.59 -1.33
C ASN A 218 -7.95 -12.52 -1.62
N LEU A 219 -8.35 -11.27 -1.50
CA LEU A 219 -7.48 -10.13 -1.74
C LEU A 219 -6.62 -9.87 -0.50
N THR A 220 -5.35 -9.55 -0.76
CA THR A 220 -4.42 -8.99 0.22
C THR A 220 -4.74 -7.52 0.46
N GLU A 221 -5.02 -6.78 -0.62
CA GLU A 221 -5.26 -5.34 -0.58
C GLU A 221 -6.39 -4.89 -1.51
N ILE A 222 -7.11 -3.87 -1.07
CA ILE A 222 -8.09 -3.11 -1.85
C ILE A 222 -7.69 -1.63 -1.76
N TRP A 223 -7.49 -1.00 -2.91
CA TRP A 223 -6.99 0.37 -2.99
C TRP A 223 -8.06 1.32 -3.54
N PHE A 224 -8.52 2.24 -2.70
CA PHE A 224 -9.53 3.25 -3.06
C PHE A 224 -8.86 4.60 -3.33
N ASP A 225 -8.57 4.87 -4.60
CA ASP A 225 -8.01 6.16 -5.02
C ASP A 225 -8.97 7.32 -4.74
N GLY A 226 -8.48 8.32 -4.01
CA GLY A 226 -9.27 9.47 -3.59
C GLY A 226 -10.42 9.13 -2.63
N GLY A 227 -10.47 7.90 -2.12
CA GLY A 227 -11.46 7.41 -1.16
C GLY A 227 -12.80 7.04 -1.78
N TYR A 228 -13.88 7.37 -1.08
CA TYR A 228 -15.26 7.04 -1.44
C TYR A 228 -16.21 8.13 -0.95
N SER A 229 -17.41 8.20 -1.52
CA SER A 229 -18.44 9.14 -1.07
C SER A 229 -19.14 8.67 0.21
N SER A 230 -19.75 9.61 0.94
CA SER A 230 -20.57 9.27 2.10
C SER A 230 -21.81 8.44 1.74
N THR A 231 -22.32 8.54 0.50
CA THR A 231 -23.44 7.71 0.01
C THR A 231 -23.01 6.27 -0.23
N GLN A 232 -21.74 6.06 -0.59
CA GLN A 232 -21.20 4.73 -0.89
C GLN A 232 -20.80 3.95 0.36
N MET A 233 -20.41 4.65 1.43
CA MET A 233 -19.79 4.09 2.62
C MET A 233 -20.50 2.84 3.18
N GLY A 234 -21.81 2.90 3.43
CA GLY A 234 -22.53 1.80 4.07
C GLY A 234 -22.63 0.54 3.21
N GLN A 235 -22.69 0.69 1.89
CA GLN A 235 -22.74 -0.44 0.96
C GLN A 235 -21.34 -1.00 0.69
N LEU A 236 -20.30 -0.16 0.65
CA LEU A 236 -18.91 -0.61 0.62
C LEU A 236 -18.57 -1.45 1.86
N GLU A 237 -18.92 -0.97 3.05
CA GLU A 237 -18.76 -1.71 4.31
C GLU A 237 -19.45 -3.08 4.23
N THR A 238 -20.71 -3.13 3.78
CA THR A 238 -21.47 -4.38 3.65
C THR A 238 -20.81 -5.35 2.66
N LEU A 239 -20.32 -4.86 1.52
CA LEU A 239 -19.66 -5.69 0.51
C LEU A 239 -18.29 -6.20 0.99
N LEU A 240 -17.51 -5.34 1.66
CA LEU A 240 -16.23 -5.70 2.25
C LEU A 240 -16.41 -6.79 3.31
N GLU A 241 -17.34 -6.61 4.26
CA GLU A 241 -17.65 -7.61 5.29
C GLU A 241 -18.10 -8.95 4.69
N ALA A 242 -18.86 -8.91 3.59
CA ALA A 242 -19.41 -10.10 2.96
C ALA A 242 -18.38 -10.90 2.15
N HIS A 243 -17.42 -10.22 1.53
CA HIS A 243 -16.59 -10.83 0.49
C HIS A 243 -15.09 -10.78 0.79
N GLN A 244 -14.60 -9.75 1.47
CA GLN A 244 -13.17 -9.53 1.70
C GLN A 244 -12.88 -8.99 3.12
N PRO A 245 -13.43 -9.59 4.20
CA PRO A 245 -13.27 -9.08 5.56
C PRO A 245 -11.82 -9.10 6.07
N GLN A 246 -10.95 -9.90 5.43
CA GLN A 246 -9.53 -10.00 5.74
C GLN A 246 -8.64 -9.01 4.97
N ALA A 247 -9.15 -8.39 3.92
CA ALA A 247 -8.32 -7.54 3.05
C ALA A 247 -7.88 -6.28 3.80
N ILE A 248 -6.65 -5.86 3.52
CA ILE A 248 -6.19 -4.53 3.85
C ILE A 248 -6.88 -3.54 2.93
N VAL A 249 -7.29 -2.40 3.47
CA VAL A 249 -8.01 -1.39 2.70
C VAL A 249 -7.24 -0.08 2.80
N TYR A 250 -6.62 0.30 1.69
CA TYR A 250 -5.99 1.60 1.55
C TYR A 250 -7.04 2.67 1.27
N GLY A 251 -6.91 3.84 1.91
CA GLY A 251 -7.89 4.92 1.79
C GLY A 251 -9.23 4.57 2.46
N ALA A 252 -9.23 3.66 3.42
CA ALA A 252 -10.44 3.13 4.06
C ALA A 252 -11.15 4.09 5.01
N CYS A 253 -10.55 5.25 5.33
CA CYS A 253 -11.05 6.18 6.33
C CYS A 253 -11.40 7.52 5.69
N ASP A 254 -12.54 8.09 6.10
CA ASP A 254 -12.89 9.45 5.72
C ASP A 254 -12.08 10.49 6.52
N LYS A 255 -12.25 11.78 6.17
CA LYS A 255 -11.56 12.90 6.83
C LYS A 255 -11.91 13.05 8.33
N ASN A 256 -12.96 12.40 8.80
CA ASN A 256 -13.37 12.41 10.21
C ASN A 256 -12.81 11.21 10.99
N GLY A 257 -12.03 10.33 10.33
CA GLY A 257 -11.47 9.12 10.93
C GLY A 257 -12.47 7.96 11.00
N THR A 258 -13.57 8.02 10.23
CA THR A 258 -14.56 6.94 10.15
C THR A 258 -14.17 6.00 9.01
N CYS A 259 -13.92 4.73 9.33
CA CYS A 259 -13.38 3.77 8.38
C CYS A 259 -14.41 2.70 7.97
N VAL A 260 -14.38 2.28 6.70
CA VAL A 260 -15.20 1.17 6.16
C VAL A 260 -14.63 -0.21 6.50
N SER A 261 -13.43 -0.27 7.08
CA SER A 261 -12.78 -1.52 7.49
C SER A 261 -11.94 -1.30 8.75
N ALA A 262 -11.83 -2.33 9.58
CA ALA A 262 -10.90 -2.37 10.72
C ALA A 262 -9.44 -2.64 10.27
N ASN A 263 -9.26 -3.10 9.03
CA ASN A 263 -7.97 -3.40 8.42
C ASN A 263 -7.48 -2.22 7.56
N SER A 264 -7.63 -0.99 8.07
CA SER A 264 -7.29 0.20 7.31
C SER A 264 -5.79 0.45 7.30
N VAL A 265 -5.28 0.93 6.16
CA VAL A 265 -3.97 1.57 6.00
C VAL A 265 -4.17 2.95 5.41
N ARG A 266 -3.24 3.86 5.70
CA ARG A 266 -3.35 5.27 5.31
C ARG A 266 -2.24 5.66 4.34
N TRP A 267 -2.59 6.56 3.43
CA TRP A 267 -1.60 7.30 2.66
C TRP A 267 -0.70 8.12 3.57
N ILE A 268 0.61 8.12 3.29
CA ILE A 268 1.58 8.92 4.04
C ILE A 268 1.47 10.43 3.77
N GLY A 269 0.90 10.83 2.62
CA GLY A 269 0.71 12.25 2.25
C GLY A 269 1.61 12.78 1.13
N THR A 270 2.41 11.92 0.49
CA THR A 270 3.25 12.26 -0.66
C THR A 270 3.47 11.02 -1.53
N GLU A 271 3.69 11.23 -2.83
CA GLU A 271 4.03 10.18 -3.82
C GLU A 271 5.55 10.12 -4.09
N THR A 272 6.36 10.88 -3.35
CA THR A 272 7.82 10.93 -3.53
C THR A 272 8.57 9.71 -3.00
N GLY A 273 7.89 8.88 -2.19
CA GLY A 273 8.53 7.79 -1.46
C GLY A 273 9.37 8.28 -0.29
N GLU A 274 8.91 9.32 0.41
CA GLU A 274 9.59 9.89 1.58
C GLU A 274 8.61 10.04 2.75
N ALA A 275 8.65 9.12 3.71
CA ALA A 275 7.92 9.27 4.96
C ALA A 275 8.61 10.31 5.86
N PRO A 276 7.87 11.04 6.71
CA PRO A 276 8.46 11.80 7.81
C PRO A 276 9.38 10.92 8.66
N GLU A 277 10.47 11.51 9.17
CA GLU A 277 11.44 10.83 10.04
C GLU A 277 10.77 10.07 11.19
N GLU A 278 9.70 10.66 11.72
CA GLU A 278 8.87 10.10 12.77
C GLU A 278 7.52 9.67 12.21
N THR A 279 7.28 8.36 12.18
CA THR A 279 6.07 7.77 11.60
C THR A 279 5.46 6.76 12.56
N TRP A 280 4.24 7.07 13.00
CA TRP A 280 3.42 6.28 13.89
C TRP A 280 2.44 5.41 13.09
N SER A 281 2.23 4.18 13.55
CA SER A 281 1.21 3.28 13.03
C SER A 281 -0.20 3.63 13.51
N THR A 282 -0.35 4.77 14.20
CA THR A 282 -1.59 5.24 14.82
C THR A 282 -1.99 6.61 14.28
N GLY A 283 -3.31 6.83 14.15
CA GLY A 283 -3.86 8.01 13.48
C GLY A 283 -4.20 7.77 12.02
N THR A 284 -5.11 8.57 11.46
CA THR A 284 -5.61 8.44 10.07
C THR A 284 -5.18 9.61 9.18
N THR A 285 -4.28 10.47 9.67
CA THR A 285 -3.79 11.65 8.98
C THR A 285 -2.77 11.27 7.91
N SER A 286 -2.71 12.08 6.85
CA SER A 286 -1.71 11.94 5.77
C SER A 286 -0.41 12.66 6.14
N ASP A 287 0.21 12.21 7.24
CA ASP A 287 1.48 12.73 7.79
C ASP A 287 2.20 11.65 8.62
N GLY A 288 3.02 12.06 9.60
CA GLY A 288 3.72 11.16 10.51
C GLY A 288 2.81 10.40 11.49
N GLY A 289 1.51 10.67 11.53
CA GLY A 289 0.57 10.02 12.47
C GLY A 289 0.64 10.58 13.89
N ASP A 290 -0.13 9.98 14.80
CA ASP A 290 -0.32 10.44 16.18
C ASP A 290 -0.16 9.29 17.19
N PRO A 291 0.86 9.30 18.07
CA PRO A 291 1.11 8.24 19.06
C PRO A 291 0.04 8.14 20.16
N THR A 292 -0.89 9.09 20.23
CA THR A 292 -2.00 9.13 21.20
C THR A 292 -3.34 8.70 20.61
N SER A 293 -3.40 8.54 19.28
CA SER A 293 -4.61 8.12 18.59
C SER A 293 -5.05 6.71 19.02
N PRO A 294 -6.36 6.49 19.26
CA PRO A 294 -6.89 5.16 19.55
C PRO A 294 -7.05 4.28 18.30
N ILE A 295 -6.76 4.81 17.11
CA ILE A 295 -6.92 4.11 15.82
C ILE A 295 -5.55 3.62 15.36
N PHE A 296 -5.42 2.30 15.16
CA PHE A 296 -4.27 1.70 14.49
C PHE A 296 -4.53 1.69 12.98
N CYS A 297 -3.74 2.47 12.24
CA CYS A 297 -3.85 2.63 10.80
C CYS A 297 -2.43 2.93 10.29
N PRO A 298 -1.63 1.89 9.97
CA PRO A 298 -0.25 2.08 9.59
C PRO A 298 -0.15 2.76 8.22
N ALA A 299 0.98 3.42 8.00
CA ALA A 299 1.22 4.18 6.78
C ALA A 299 1.72 3.28 5.65
N GLU A 300 1.20 3.53 4.45
CA GLU A 300 1.77 3.07 3.20
C GLU A 300 2.30 4.27 2.41
N CYS A 301 3.46 4.08 1.81
CA CYS A 301 4.25 5.06 1.08
C CYS A 301 4.36 4.59 -0.37
N ASP A 302 3.43 5.07 -1.17
CA ASP A 302 3.37 4.84 -2.60
C ASP A 302 4.33 5.78 -3.34
N THR A 303 5.01 5.26 -4.37
CA THR A 303 5.90 6.08 -5.21
C THR A 303 6.21 5.42 -6.55
N THR A 304 6.80 6.19 -7.46
CA THR A 304 7.14 5.76 -8.80
C THR A 304 8.62 5.42 -8.97
N LEU A 305 8.92 4.43 -9.83
CA LEU A 305 10.30 4.16 -10.29
C LEU A 305 10.72 5.18 -11.37
N GLN A 306 9.77 5.60 -12.19
CA GLN A 306 10.00 6.61 -13.21
C GLN A 306 10.14 7.98 -12.54
N THR A 307 10.93 8.89 -13.13
CA THR A 307 11.03 10.25 -12.61
C THR A 307 9.76 11.05 -12.90
N GLN A 308 9.60 12.19 -12.20
CA GLN A 308 8.48 13.13 -12.40
C GLN A 308 7.10 12.53 -12.08
N ASP A 309 7.06 11.62 -11.12
CA ASP A 309 5.81 11.10 -10.58
C ASP A 309 4.92 10.46 -11.65
N ARG A 310 5.56 9.64 -12.50
CA ARG A 310 4.90 9.03 -13.65
C ARG A 310 4.51 7.59 -13.35
N TRP A 311 3.22 7.35 -13.22
CA TRP A 311 2.62 6.07 -12.84
C TRP A 311 2.39 5.13 -14.02
N PHE A 312 1.97 5.60 -15.19
CA PHE A 312 1.87 4.78 -16.39
C PHE A 312 3.18 4.76 -17.17
N PHE A 313 3.40 3.70 -17.96
CA PHE A 313 4.59 3.60 -18.82
C PHE A 313 4.81 4.87 -19.67
N GLY A 314 6.01 5.44 -19.55
CA GLY A 314 6.44 6.58 -20.36
C GLY A 314 7.48 6.15 -21.39
N VAL A 315 7.24 6.51 -22.65
CA VAL A 315 8.22 6.32 -23.72
C VAL A 315 9.42 7.20 -23.42
N ASP A 316 10.61 6.59 -23.33
CA ASP A 316 11.88 7.24 -23.00
C ASP A 316 11.89 7.98 -21.64
N GLN A 317 10.94 7.68 -20.74
CA GLN A 317 10.89 8.29 -19.42
C GLN A 317 12.12 7.90 -18.59
N PRO A 318 12.86 8.84 -17.99
CA PRO A 318 13.99 8.50 -17.14
C PRO A 318 13.57 7.70 -15.89
N LEU A 319 14.49 6.88 -15.37
CA LEU A 319 14.30 6.17 -14.09
C LEU A 319 15.08 6.86 -12.98
N ARG A 320 14.49 6.89 -11.78
CA ARG A 320 15.17 7.29 -10.54
C ARG A 320 16.38 6.42 -10.28
N SER A 321 17.52 6.99 -9.88
CA SER A 321 18.81 6.26 -9.79
C SER A 321 18.78 5.14 -8.75
N ILE A 322 19.76 4.22 -8.74
CA ILE A 322 19.79 3.19 -7.70
C ILE A 322 20.06 3.79 -6.31
N GLU A 323 20.88 4.84 -6.24
CA GLU A 323 21.15 5.59 -5.01
C GLU A 323 19.85 6.20 -4.47
N GLU A 324 19.08 6.87 -5.32
CA GLU A 324 17.78 7.43 -4.95
C GLU A 324 16.79 6.35 -4.50
N MET A 325 16.75 5.20 -5.18
CA MET A 325 15.87 4.10 -4.79
C MET A 325 16.26 3.44 -3.46
N ILE A 326 17.54 3.45 -3.11
CA ILE A 326 18.02 3.01 -1.79
C ILE A 326 17.56 4.00 -0.72
N ASP A 327 17.70 5.30 -0.99
CA ASP A 327 17.23 6.35 -0.09
C ASP A 327 15.72 6.20 0.15
N VAL A 328 14.92 5.97 -0.90
CA VAL A 328 13.48 5.67 -0.79
C VAL A 328 13.21 4.50 0.15
N TYR A 329 13.95 3.39 0.04
CA TYR A 329 13.76 2.26 0.96
C TYR A 329 14.03 2.66 2.42
N HIS A 330 15.09 3.43 2.67
CA HIS A 330 15.40 3.90 4.03
C HIS A 330 14.40 4.93 4.55
N THR A 331 13.86 5.80 3.70
CA THR A 331 12.88 6.82 4.07
C THR A 331 11.44 6.33 4.05
N THR A 332 11.19 5.06 3.71
CA THR A 332 9.87 4.38 3.79
C THR A 332 9.91 3.22 4.77
N VAL A 333 10.41 2.05 4.35
CA VAL A 333 10.54 0.84 5.18
C VAL A 333 11.41 1.11 6.41
N GLY A 334 12.47 1.92 6.25
CA GLY A 334 13.31 2.35 7.38
C GLY A 334 12.68 3.38 8.32
N ARG A 335 11.46 3.86 8.02
CA ARG A 335 10.68 4.81 8.82
C ARG A 335 9.26 4.29 9.08
N ASN A 336 9.10 3.00 9.39
CA ASN A 336 7.82 2.40 9.79
C ASN A 336 6.68 2.61 8.76
N CYS A 337 7.01 2.67 7.48
CA CYS A 337 6.05 2.77 6.38
C CYS A 337 6.19 1.58 5.43
N ILE A 338 5.07 1.02 4.96
CA ILE A 338 5.10 0.01 3.89
C ILE A 338 5.47 0.73 2.58
N LEU A 339 6.42 0.21 1.82
CA LEU A 339 6.76 0.73 0.50
C LEU A 339 5.88 0.06 -0.56
N GLU A 340 5.04 0.83 -1.24
CA GLU A 340 4.36 0.39 -2.45
C GLU A 340 5.01 1.03 -3.67
N LEU A 341 5.86 0.27 -4.38
CA LEU A 341 6.61 0.81 -5.51
C LEU A 341 5.90 0.50 -6.82
N ASP A 342 5.55 1.54 -7.57
CA ASP A 342 4.90 1.42 -8.87
C ASP A 342 5.67 0.50 -9.84
N LEU A 343 4.95 -0.28 -10.61
CA LEU A 343 5.44 -1.23 -11.61
C LEU A 343 4.68 -1.07 -12.93
N THR A 344 5.40 -0.77 -14.00
CA THR A 344 4.80 -0.28 -15.26
C THR A 344 5.08 -1.20 -16.45
N PRO A 345 4.15 -2.10 -16.80
CA PRO A 345 4.22 -2.80 -18.07
C PRO A 345 4.09 -1.82 -19.24
N ASP A 346 4.87 -2.04 -20.28
CA ASP A 346 4.85 -1.24 -21.50
C ASP A 346 3.68 -1.62 -22.42
N ARG A 347 3.62 -0.97 -23.59
CA ARG A 347 2.57 -1.19 -24.59
C ARG A 347 2.55 -2.61 -25.18
N SER A 348 3.59 -3.42 -24.99
CA SER A 348 3.56 -4.84 -25.36
C SER A 348 2.90 -5.70 -24.28
N GLY A 349 2.82 -5.21 -23.05
CA GLY A 349 2.33 -5.95 -21.88
C GLY A 349 3.44 -6.59 -21.03
N LEU A 350 4.69 -6.18 -21.20
CA LEU A 350 5.86 -6.66 -20.45
C LEU A 350 6.48 -5.55 -19.61
N ILE A 351 7.15 -5.90 -18.53
CA ILE A 351 8.01 -4.95 -17.82
C ILE A 351 9.25 -4.68 -18.66
N PRO A 352 9.56 -3.41 -19.00
CA PRO A 352 10.77 -3.08 -19.74
C PRO A 352 12.03 -3.62 -19.04
N ALA A 353 12.96 -4.18 -19.81
CA ALA A 353 14.18 -4.79 -19.26
C ALA A 353 14.97 -3.83 -18.34
N ARG A 354 15.02 -2.54 -18.69
CA ARG A 354 15.68 -1.51 -17.88
C ARG A 354 14.94 -1.23 -16.55
N HIS A 355 13.59 -1.34 -16.52
CA HIS A 355 12.80 -1.22 -15.28
C HIS A 355 13.08 -2.44 -14.41
N ALA A 356 12.93 -3.65 -14.97
CA ALA A 356 13.20 -4.92 -14.29
C ALA A 356 14.61 -4.98 -13.67
N ALA A 357 15.63 -4.48 -14.39
CA ALA A 357 17.00 -4.39 -13.88
C ALA A 357 17.10 -3.46 -12.66
N ARG A 358 16.43 -2.30 -12.66
CA ARG A 358 16.47 -1.35 -11.54
C ARG A 358 15.76 -1.91 -10.29
N TYR A 359 14.61 -2.57 -10.45
CA TYR A 359 13.96 -3.28 -9.33
C TYR A 359 14.85 -4.37 -8.75
N LYS A 360 15.49 -5.16 -9.61
CA LYS A 360 16.43 -6.19 -9.16
C LYS A 360 17.63 -5.59 -8.42
N GLN A 361 18.20 -4.49 -8.90
CA GLN A 361 19.31 -3.81 -8.23
C GLN A 361 18.93 -3.39 -6.80
N LEU A 362 17.73 -2.82 -6.62
CA LEU A 362 17.23 -2.47 -5.29
C LEU A 362 17.05 -3.71 -4.41
N GLY A 363 16.40 -4.75 -4.93
CA GLY A 363 16.22 -6.01 -4.19
C GLY A 363 17.55 -6.70 -3.83
N ASP A 364 18.54 -6.65 -4.72
CA ASP A 364 19.89 -7.19 -4.46
C ASP A 364 20.59 -6.39 -3.34
N PHE A 365 20.47 -5.07 -3.34
CA PHE A 365 20.99 -4.23 -2.25
C PHE A 365 20.33 -4.58 -0.92
N ILE A 366 18.99 -4.66 -0.87
CA ILE A 366 18.24 -4.96 0.36
C ILE A 366 18.67 -6.31 0.93
N ARG A 367 18.71 -7.36 0.10
CA ARG A 367 19.16 -8.69 0.51
C ARG A 367 20.60 -8.70 1.01
N SER A 368 21.51 -8.07 0.26
CA SER A 368 22.93 -8.00 0.64
C SER A 368 23.11 -7.31 2.00
N CYS A 369 22.35 -6.24 2.23
CA CYS A 369 22.48 -5.38 3.39
C CYS A 369 21.78 -5.93 4.64
N TYR A 370 20.59 -6.54 4.50
CA TYR A 370 19.71 -6.81 5.63
C TYR A 370 19.38 -8.29 5.90
N ASP A 371 19.65 -9.23 4.98
CA ASP A 371 19.31 -10.65 5.20
C ASP A 371 20.14 -11.28 6.34
N LYS A 372 21.33 -10.74 6.59
CA LYS A 372 22.29 -11.28 7.56
C LYS A 372 22.83 -10.16 8.45
N PRO A 373 22.14 -9.87 9.58
CA PRO A 373 22.70 -8.98 10.58
C PRO A 373 24.03 -9.50 11.09
N ILE A 374 24.88 -8.58 11.54
CA ILE A 374 26.15 -8.93 12.18
C ILE A 374 25.84 -9.67 13.50
N ALA A 375 26.45 -10.85 13.67
CA ALA A 375 26.22 -11.68 14.84
C ALA A 375 26.78 -11.02 16.11
N SER A 376 25.95 -10.95 17.15
CA SER A 376 26.35 -10.58 18.51
C SER A 376 26.45 -11.82 19.40
N MET A 377 27.26 -11.73 20.45
CA MET A 377 27.49 -12.81 21.42
C MET A 377 26.40 -12.90 22.49
N GLU A 378 25.93 -11.75 22.93
CA GLU A 378 24.87 -11.64 23.93
C GLU A 378 23.86 -10.60 23.46
N THR A 379 22.60 -11.01 23.50
CA THR A 379 21.44 -10.13 23.46
C THR A 379 20.80 -10.21 24.82
N LYS A 380 20.91 -9.16 25.63
CA LYS A 380 20.27 -9.12 26.95
C LYS A 380 19.40 -7.86 27.04
N PRO A 381 18.17 -7.96 27.58
CA PRO A 381 17.63 -6.85 28.33
C PRO A 381 18.62 -6.62 29.48
N GLU A 382 19.27 -5.46 29.49
CA GLU A 382 20.29 -5.19 30.52
C GLU A 382 19.59 -5.13 31.89
N ASN A 383 19.99 -5.99 32.83
CA ASN A 383 19.63 -5.93 34.27
C ASN A 383 18.13 -5.77 34.62
N ASP A 384 17.22 -6.48 33.95
CA ASP A 384 15.76 -6.36 34.18
C ASP A 384 15.20 -4.93 33.94
N GLU A 385 15.96 -4.01 33.32
CA GLU A 385 15.46 -2.70 32.91
C GLU A 385 14.60 -2.86 31.65
N ALA A 386 13.29 -2.73 31.86
CA ALA A 386 12.31 -2.70 30.77
C ALA A 386 12.70 -1.59 29.75
N GLY A 387 12.67 -1.93 28.46
CA GLY A 387 12.95 -0.98 27.38
C GLY A 387 14.39 -0.79 26.96
N SER A 388 15.36 -1.44 27.62
CA SER A 388 16.77 -1.42 27.20
C SER A 388 17.15 -2.69 26.43
N TYR A 389 18.05 -2.57 25.46
CA TYR A 389 18.56 -3.69 24.66
C TYR A 389 20.04 -3.49 24.38
N SER A 390 20.88 -4.49 24.67
CA SER A 390 22.32 -4.42 24.40
C SER A 390 22.81 -5.53 23.46
N LEU A 391 23.83 -5.18 22.68
CA LEU A 391 24.59 -6.07 21.81
C LEU A 391 26.06 -5.98 22.22
N ALA A 392 26.71 -7.13 22.42
CA ALA A 392 28.14 -7.22 22.65
C ALA A 392 28.83 -8.07 21.56
N PHE A 393 30.05 -7.69 21.19
CA PHE A 393 30.83 -8.32 20.12
C PHE A 393 32.15 -8.89 20.64
N ASP A 394 32.53 -10.08 20.14
CA ASP A 394 33.79 -10.77 20.49
C ASP A 394 35.03 -9.97 20.14
N VAL A 395 34.94 -9.21 19.05
CA VAL A 395 36.01 -8.42 18.48
C VAL A 395 35.48 -7.05 18.11
N PRO A 396 36.34 -6.01 18.07
CA PRO A 396 35.96 -4.72 17.49
C PRO A 396 35.34 -4.93 16.10
N THR A 397 34.10 -4.49 15.95
CA THR A 397 33.25 -4.82 14.79
C THR A 397 32.78 -3.55 14.12
N ALA A 398 32.99 -3.43 12.81
CA ALA A 398 32.55 -2.29 12.04
C ALA A 398 31.05 -2.37 11.72
N ILE A 399 30.32 -1.28 11.94
CA ILE A 399 28.89 -1.13 11.68
C ILE A 399 28.63 0.25 11.06
N ASP A 400 27.65 0.37 10.18
CA ASP A 400 27.23 1.65 9.57
C ASP A 400 25.77 2.01 9.81
N ARG A 401 25.01 1.09 10.43
CA ARG A 401 23.60 1.28 10.75
C ARG A 401 23.11 0.37 11.86
N ILE A 402 21.96 0.72 12.41
CA ILE A 402 21.18 -0.11 13.33
C ILE A 402 19.74 -0.22 12.84
N VAL A 403 19.14 -1.40 13.03
CA VAL A 403 17.74 -1.70 12.74
C VAL A 403 17.03 -2.03 14.05
N LEU A 404 15.96 -1.31 14.31
CA LEU A 404 15.11 -1.39 15.50
C LEU A 404 13.71 -1.84 15.09
N MET A 405 13.14 -2.83 15.78
CA MET A 405 11.78 -3.31 15.51
C MET A 405 11.03 -3.58 16.81
N GLU A 406 9.83 -3.02 16.94
CA GLU A 406 8.89 -3.33 18.02
C GLU A 406 8.00 -4.52 17.64
N ASP A 407 7.66 -5.35 18.62
CA ASP A 407 6.51 -6.24 18.52
C ASP A 407 5.24 -5.44 18.85
N GLN A 408 4.55 -5.01 17.78
CA GLN A 408 3.34 -4.20 17.87
C GLN A 408 2.06 -4.99 18.21
N THR A 409 2.14 -6.30 18.54
CA THR A 409 0.94 -7.11 18.88
C THR A 409 0.09 -6.52 19.99
N ASN A 410 0.71 -5.79 20.91
CA ASN A 410 0.04 -5.06 22.00
C ASN A 410 0.10 -3.53 21.83
N GLY A 411 0.25 -3.07 20.59
CA GLY A 411 0.37 -1.66 20.18
C GLY A 411 1.81 -1.16 20.09
N GLN A 412 1.98 0.02 19.47
CA GLN A 412 3.25 0.74 19.38
C GLN A 412 3.46 1.58 20.64
N VAL A 413 4.47 1.26 21.45
CA VAL A 413 4.57 1.78 22.83
C VAL A 413 5.85 2.57 23.11
N ILE A 414 6.90 2.41 22.31
CA ILE A 414 8.09 3.28 22.40
C ILE A 414 7.69 4.72 22.05
N ARG A 415 8.27 5.69 22.77
CA ARG A 415 8.05 7.13 22.58
C ARG A 415 9.33 7.90 22.30
N SER A 416 10.46 7.37 22.73
CA SER A 416 11.76 7.78 22.24
C SER A 416 12.78 6.70 22.46
N TYR A 417 13.88 6.77 21.73
CA TYR A 417 15.02 5.90 21.93
C TYR A 417 16.34 6.65 21.74
N GLN A 418 17.39 6.10 22.32
CA GLN A 418 18.76 6.55 22.16
C GLN A 418 19.65 5.33 21.96
N VAL A 419 20.47 5.38 20.91
CA VAL A 419 21.46 4.36 20.58
C VAL A 419 22.83 4.87 21.00
N HIS A 420 23.46 4.16 21.92
CA HIS A 420 24.82 4.42 22.36
C HIS A 420 25.74 3.29 21.88
N ALA A 421 26.99 3.61 21.60
CA ALA A 421 28.01 2.64 21.21
C ALA A 421 29.32 2.86 21.96
N LYS A 422 30.02 1.78 22.28
CA LYS A 422 31.41 1.78 22.73
C LYS A 422 32.34 1.72 21.52
N ILE A 423 32.68 2.90 20.99
CA ILE A 423 33.48 3.06 19.77
C ILE A 423 34.97 2.88 20.09
N VAL A 424 35.60 1.90 19.44
CA VAL A 424 37.03 1.63 19.54
C VAL A 424 37.71 2.26 18.34
N ASP A 425 38.32 3.44 18.54
CA ASP A 425 39.19 4.00 17.53
C ASP A 425 40.46 3.14 17.45
N ALA A 426 40.70 2.53 16.29
CA ALA A 426 41.87 1.71 16.04
C ALA A 426 43.19 2.51 16.18
N GLN A 427 43.14 3.85 16.14
CA GLN A 427 44.30 4.73 16.28
C GLN A 427 44.48 5.32 17.69
N GLU A 428 43.43 5.39 18.52
CA GLU A 428 43.49 5.99 19.87
C GLU A 428 43.29 5.02 21.04
N ALA A 429 43.02 3.73 20.77
CA ALA A 429 42.99 2.73 21.83
C ALA A 429 44.37 2.63 22.51
N ASN A 430 44.49 3.15 23.73
CA ASN A 430 45.65 2.97 24.63
C ASN A 430 45.85 1.50 25.08
N GLY A 431 45.45 0.53 24.26
CA GLY A 431 45.43 -0.90 24.56
C GLY A 431 44.26 -1.35 25.45
N THR A 432 43.32 -0.47 25.81
CA THR A 432 42.15 -0.81 26.63
C THR A 432 40.86 -0.77 25.82
N LEU A 433 40.04 -1.83 25.89
CA LEU A 433 38.69 -1.88 25.31
C LEU A 433 37.64 -1.15 26.19
N ASN A 434 38.04 -0.57 27.31
CA ASN A 434 37.16 0.21 28.18
C ASN A 434 37.03 1.64 27.66
N VAL A 435 36.18 1.82 26.64
CA VAL A 435 35.87 3.11 26.01
C VAL A 435 34.54 3.65 26.55
N PRO A 436 34.34 4.98 26.61
CA PRO A 436 33.08 5.57 27.05
C PRO A 436 31.94 5.26 26.06
N TRP A 437 30.71 5.33 26.56
CA TRP A 437 29.52 5.30 25.71
C TRP A 437 29.39 6.62 24.94
N THR A 438 29.20 6.53 23.63
CA THR A 438 28.93 7.66 22.74
C THR A 438 27.53 7.52 22.15
N LEU A 439 26.72 8.57 22.21
CA LEU A 439 25.42 8.62 21.52
C LEU A 439 25.66 8.67 20.00
N VAL A 440 25.13 7.69 19.28
CA VAL A 440 25.31 7.56 17.80
C VAL A 440 24.01 7.74 17.02
N SER A 441 22.85 7.54 17.65
CA SER A 441 21.55 7.84 17.06
C SER A 441 20.50 8.09 18.13
N ASN A 442 19.44 8.81 17.79
CA ASN A 442 18.22 8.94 18.59
C ASN A 442 17.01 9.21 17.69
N GLY A 443 15.82 8.96 18.22
CA GLY A 443 14.55 9.22 17.51
C GLY A 443 13.36 9.04 18.45
N THR A 444 12.14 9.19 17.91
CA THR A 444 10.90 9.00 18.70
C THR A 444 10.20 7.68 18.42
N SER A 445 9.93 7.40 17.16
CA SER A 445 9.14 6.27 16.68
C SER A 445 10.04 5.12 16.20
N VAL A 446 9.69 3.89 16.58
CA VAL A 446 10.29 2.67 16.04
C VAL A 446 9.27 1.89 15.22
N GLY A 447 8.21 1.40 15.87
CA GLY A 447 7.13 0.68 15.18
C GLY A 447 7.62 -0.64 14.56
N HIS A 448 7.12 -0.96 13.36
CA HIS A 448 7.45 -2.18 12.66
C HIS A 448 8.96 -2.27 12.37
N LYS A 449 9.53 -1.22 11.77
CA LYS A 449 10.96 -1.13 11.48
C LYS A 449 11.43 0.32 11.43
N LYS A 450 12.56 0.58 12.10
CA LYS A 450 13.34 1.81 12.03
C LYS A 450 14.78 1.48 11.66
N ILE A 451 15.32 2.15 10.66
CA ILE A 451 16.71 1.99 10.20
C ILE A 451 17.40 3.34 10.41
N ASP A 452 18.36 3.37 11.33
CA ASP A 452 19.19 4.54 11.54
C ASP A 452 20.53 4.32 10.87
N LEU A 453 20.82 5.17 9.88
CA LEU A 453 22.12 5.22 9.21
C LEU A 453 23.07 6.12 9.99
N PHE A 454 24.32 5.70 10.14
CA PHE A 454 25.37 6.54 10.71
C PHE A 454 26.09 7.33 9.60
N ASP A 455 26.61 8.51 9.93
CA ASP A 455 27.35 9.36 8.99
C ASP A 455 28.57 8.64 8.37
N GLU A 456 29.19 7.76 9.15
CA GLU A 456 30.26 6.89 8.72
C GLU A 456 30.25 5.56 9.48
N ALA A 457 30.97 4.56 8.94
CA ALA A 457 31.11 3.29 9.61
C ALA A 457 31.97 3.46 10.88
N ILE A 458 31.46 2.99 12.01
CA ILE A 458 32.12 3.02 13.32
C ILE A 458 32.52 1.62 13.75
N THR A 459 33.65 1.49 14.44
CA THR A 459 34.08 0.19 15.01
C THR A 459 33.67 0.13 16.47
N VAL A 460 32.87 -0.87 16.85
CA VAL A 460 32.26 -0.96 18.17
C VAL A 460 32.57 -2.27 18.88
N THR A 461 32.49 -2.27 20.21
CA THR A 461 32.53 -3.48 21.05
C THR A 461 31.19 -3.77 21.70
N GLU A 462 30.40 -2.74 21.97
CA GLU A 462 29.05 -2.84 22.51
C GLU A 462 28.15 -1.75 21.92
N VAL A 463 26.86 -2.08 21.79
CA VAL A 463 25.79 -1.15 21.43
C VAL A 463 24.69 -1.28 22.48
N LEU A 464 24.15 -0.15 22.93
CA LEU A 464 23.06 -0.07 23.91
C LEU A 464 21.95 0.80 23.34
N VAL A 465 20.73 0.28 23.31
CA VAL A 465 19.52 1.01 22.97
C VAL A 465 18.72 1.19 24.24
N ASN A 466 18.45 2.44 24.62
CA ASN A 466 17.55 2.78 25.73
C ASN A 466 16.30 3.43 25.15
N SER A 467 15.13 3.10 25.69
CA SER A 467 13.86 3.69 25.24
C SER A 467 13.04 4.28 26.39
N THR A 468 12.28 5.33 26.06
CA THR A 468 11.11 5.73 26.84
C THR A 468 9.86 5.16 26.19
N TYR A 469 8.84 4.90 26.98
CA TYR A 469 7.66 4.19 26.51
C TYR A 469 6.45 4.47 27.41
N VAL A 470 5.25 4.27 26.85
CA VAL A 470 4.00 4.34 27.62
C VAL A 470 3.60 3.01 28.22
N ASP A 471 4.19 1.89 27.79
CA ASP A 471 4.07 0.56 28.38
C ASP A 471 5.33 -0.25 28.07
N ILE A 472 5.61 -1.32 28.81
CA ILE A 472 6.84 -2.11 28.65
C ILE A 472 6.96 -2.59 27.19
N PRO A 473 7.97 -2.13 26.42
CA PRO A 473 8.09 -2.48 25.02
C PRO A 473 8.60 -3.91 24.91
N LYS A 474 8.09 -4.61 23.90
CA LYS A 474 8.65 -5.88 23.47
C LYS A 474 9.44 -5.64 22.19
N TRP A 475 10.76 -5.68 22.29
CA TRP A 475 11.63 -5.64 21.13
C TRP A 475 11.43 -6.92 20.31
N ARG A 476 11.03 -6.76 19.04
CA ARG A 476 10.98 -7.87 18.08
C ARG A 476 12.40 -8.23 17.66
N SER A 477 13.21 -7.22 17.34
CA SER A 477 14.64 -7.37 17.07
C SER A 477 15.35 -6.02 17.18
N VAL A 478 16.61 -6.09 17.58
CA VAL A 478 17.59 -4.99 17.47
C VAL A 478 18.82 -5.59 16.84
N SER A 479 19.27 -5.03 15.71
CA SER A 479 20.37 -5.60 14.93
C SER A 479 21.23 -4.50 14.32
N VAL A 480 22.50 -4.80 14.07
CA VAL A 480 23.43 -3.88 13.41
C VAL A 480 23.95 -4.50 12.12
N HIS A 481 24.27 -3.65 11.16
CA HIS A 481 24.67 -4.06 9.83
C HIS A 481 25.86 -3.22 9.36
N LEU A 482 26.57 -3.74 8.37
CA LEU A 482 27.59 -3.03 7.61
C LEU A 482 27.33 -3.35 6.14
N CYS A 483 26.80 -2.39 5.40
CA CYS A 483 26.39 -2.66 4.02
C CYS A 483 27.46 -2.22 3.03
N ASP A 484 27.57 -2.95 1.93
CA ASP A 484 28.47 -2.57 0.84
C ASP A 484 28.08 -1.18 0.35
N ARG A 485 29.03 -0.24 0.41
CA ARG A 485 28.88 1.04 -0.27
C ARG A 485 28.77 0.73 -1.76
N LEU A 486 27.76 1.31 -2.43
CA LEU A 486 27.74 1.32 -3.88
C LEU A 486 29.05 1.96 -4.32
N ASN A 487 30.01 1.16 -4.77
CA ASN A 487 31.26 1.67 -5.30
C ASN A 487 30.89 2.47 -6.54
N GLY A 488 30.88 3.80 -6.42
CA GLY A 488 30.78 4.71 -7.55
C GLY A 488 31.98 4.48 -8.44
N THR A 489 31.88 3.56 -9.39
CA THR A 489 32.77 3.39 -10.55
C THR A 489 32.25 2.23 -11.42
N SER A 490 31.23 2.51 -12.21
CA SER A 490 31.20 2.03 -13.58
C SER A 490 30.89 3.22 -14.47
N THR A 491 31.93 3.98 -14.80
CA THR A 491 31.90 4.77 -16.04
C THR A 491 31.62 3.79 -17.17
N GLU A 492 30.41 3.87 -17.73
CA GLU A 492 30.08 3.23 -18.98
C GLU A 492 31.09 3.69 -20.04
N THR A 493 31.77 2.71 -20.65
CA THR A 493 32.44 2.84 -21.95
C THR A 493 31.65 2.07 -22.97
#